data_AF-A0A651HG01-F1
#
_entry.id   AF-A0A651HG01-F1
#
_cell.length_a   1.000
_cell.length_b   1.000
_cell.length_c   1.000
_cell.angle_alpha   90.00
_cell.angle_beta   90.00
_cell.angle_gamma   90.00
#
_symmetry.space_group_name_H-M   'P 1'
#
loop_
_entity.id
_entity.type
_entity.pdbx_description
1 polymer ?
#
loop_
_entity_poly.entity_id
_entity_poly.type
_entity_poly.pdbx_seq_one_letter_code
_entity_poly.pdbx_strand_id
1 'polypeptide(L)'
;MKVRKDALRRFMLGVVGVLAASGAACTSTTEPPGEERRPGLILGFNHGDPQIVMPDTVQAGTEFTVQVTTYGNGCYRKGETEVAASGSVVTITPWDYVNLGAGACPDLLLTFVHEATVAFSQAGSASVVIVGRSGGSMGEEPVEVTRPVVVVAAQASN
;
A
#
# COMPACT_ATOMS: atom_id res chain seq x y z
N MET A 1 23.71 -44.28 -56.34
CA MET A 1 23.41 -45.63 -55.81
C MET A 1 24.70 -46.26 -55.29
N LYS A 2 24.65 -46.90 -54.11
CA LYS A 2 25.73 -47.53 -53.31
C LYS A 2 26.55 -46.63 -52.38
N VAL A 3 26.00 -46.47 -51.18
CA VAL A 3 26.71 -46.19 -49.92
C VAL A 3 27.63 -47.39 -49.63
N ARG A 4 28.91 -47.12 -49.31
CA ARG A 4 29.81 -48.10 -48.69
C ARG A 4 30.12 -47.67 -47.26
N LYS A 5 29.87 -48.65 -46.40
CA LYS A 5 29.98 -48.77 -44.96
C LYS A 5 31.40 -48.54 -44.41
N ASP A 6 31.38 -48.05 -43.16
CA ASP A 6 32.29 -48.34 -42.04
C ASP A 6 33.77 -47.90 -42.12
N ALA A 7 34.08 -46.83 -41.39
CA ALA A 7 35.36 -46.67 -40.70
C ALA A 7 35.15 -45.70 -39.51
N LEU A 8 35.08 -46.21 -38.29
CA LEU A 8 36.24 -46.36 -37.41
C LEU A 8 36.39 -45.16 -36.45
N ARG A 9 35.64 -45.23 -35.35
CA ARG A 9 36.16 -45.21 -33.98
C ARG A 9 37.49 -44.46 -33.83
N ARG A 10 37.46 -43.18 -33.46
CA ARG A 10 38.62 -42.48 -32.88
C ARG A 10 38.17 -41.34 -31.97
N PHE A 11 38.61 -41.50 -30.72
CA PHE A 11 39.06 -40.46 -29.80
C PHE A 11 38.04 -39.54 -29.13
N MET A 12 37.90 -39.81 -27.83
CA MET A 12 37.67 -38.82 -26.78
C MET A 12 38.26 -37.45 -27.13
N LEU A 13 37.46 -36.39 -26.98
CA LEU A 13 37.91 -35.11 -26.44
C LEU A 13 36.70 -34.19 -26.21
N GLY A 14 36.62 -33.64 -25.00
CA GLY A 14 36.01 -32.33 -24.79
C GLY A 14 34.59 -32.32 -24.24
N VAL A 15 34.48 -32.30 -22.92
CA VAL A 15 33.35 -31.71 -22.19
C VAL A 15 33.09 -30.29 -22.70
N VAL A 16 31.90 -30.04 -23.23
CA VAL A 16 31.29 -28.70 -23.29
C VAL A 16 29.83 -28.86 -22.93
N GLY A 17 29.53 -28.64 -21.65
CA GLY A 17 28.17 -28.41 -21.18
C GLY A 17 27.76 -26.98 -21.49
N VAL A 18 26.61 -26.81 -22.14
CA VAL A 18 25.84 -25.57 -22.10
C VAL A 18 24.39 -25.94 -21.86
N LEU A 19 23.94 -25.72 -20.63
CA LEU A 19 22.53 -25.70 -20.25
C LEU A 19 21.83 -24.58 -21.03
N ALA A 20 20.91 -24.94 -21.92
CA ALA A 20 19.94 -24.02 -22.49
C ALA A 20 18.65 -24.10 -21.67
N ALA A 21 18.61 -23.42 -20.53
CA ALA A 21 17.36 -23.15 -19.81
C ALA A 21 16.75 -21.88 -20.41
N SER A 22 15.85 -22.06 -21.38
CA SER A 22 15.08 -20.98 -22.01
C SER A 22 14.19 -20.33 -20.95
N GLY A 23 14.61 -19.17 -20.44
CA GLY A 23 13.77 -18.35 -19.58
C GLY A 23 12.55 -17.86 -20.35
N ALA A 24 11.38 -18.34 -19.98
CA ALA A 24 10.12 -17.71 -20.34
C ALA A 24 10.03 -16.37 -19.60
N ALA A 25 10.55 -15.31 -20.21
CA ALA A 25 10.30 -13.95 -19.76
C ALA A 25 8.81 -13.65 -20.01
N CYS A 26 7.98 -13.87 -18.98
CA CYS A 26 6.61 -13.38 -18.95
C CYS A 26 6.68 -11.85 -18.84
N THR A 27 6.79 -11.16 -19.96
CA THR A 27 6.63 -9.70 -20.03
C THR A 27 5.13 -9.43 -20.24
N SER A 28 4.39 -9.31 -19.15
CA SER A 28 3.01 -8.83 -19.20
C SER A 28 3.04 -7.36 -19.67
N THR A 29 2.90 -7.14 -20.97
CA THR A 29 3.03 -5.84 -21.63
C THR A 29 1.67 -5.14 -21.76
N THR A 30 0.82 -5.25 -20.74
CA THR A 30 -0.57 -4.74 -20.77
C THR A 30 -1.01 -4.05 -19.49
N GLU A 31 -0.08 -3.50 -18.70
CA GLU A 31 -0.44 -2.49 -17.69
C GLU A 31 -0.59 -1.14 -18.42
N PRO A 32 -1.74 -0.45 -18.30
CA PRO A 32 -1.87 0.91 -18.80
C PRO A 32 -0.80 1.76 -18.10
N PRO A 33 0.15 2.37 -18.84
CA PRO A 33 1.14 3.20 -18.20
C PRO A 33 0.46 4.43 -17.60
N GLY A 34 0.90 4.80 -16.41
CA GLY A 34 0.75 6.17 -15.93
C GLY A 34 0.08 6.32 -14.58
N GLU A 35 -0.41 5.28 -13.93
CA GLU A 35 -0.98 5.43 -12.59
C GLU A 35 -0.15 4.70 -11.54
N GLU A 36 0.34 5.43 -10.55
CA GLU A 36 1.10 4.90 -9.43
C GLU A 36 0.28 4.99 -8.15
N ARG A 37 0.26 3.89 -7.39
CA ARG A 37 -0.37 3.82 -6.07
C ARG A 37 0.63 4.26 -5.00
N ARG A 38 0.26 5.23 -4.16
CA ARG A 38 1.12 5.76 -3.08
C ARG A 38 0.32 5.93 -1.78
N PRO A 39 0.95 5.82 -0.60
CA PRO A 39 0.27 6.21 0.64
C PRO A 39 -0.15 7.68 0.54
N GLY A 40 -1.29 8.02 1.12
CA GLY A 40 -1.83 9.38 1.03
C GLY A 40 -0.95 10.41 1.74
N LEU A 41 -0.98 11.65 1.24
CA LEU A 41 -0.31 12.79 1.89
C LEU A 41 -1.15 13.22 3.09
N ILE A 42 -0.67 13.03 4.31
CA ILE A 42 -1.43 13.31 5.56
C ILE A 42 -0.85 14.47 6.36
N LEU A 43 0.30 15.02 5.97
CA LEU A 43 0.96 16.15 6.62
C LEU A 43 1.50 17.18 5.63
N GLY A 44 1.43 18.46 6.01
CA GLY A 44 2.22 19.54 5.38
C GLY A 44 1.43 20.45 4.44
N PHE A 45 0.09 20.33 4.38
CA PHE A 45 -0.76 21.13 3.50
C PHE A 45 -1.82 21.95 4.22
N ASN A 46 -2.15 21.61 5.47
CA ASN A 46 -3.12 22.37 6.26
C ASN A 46 -2.65 22.59 7.70
N HIS A 47 -3.17 23.64 8.33
CA HIS A 47 -2.99 23.85 9.76
C HIS A 47 -3.72 22.74 10.54
N GLY A 48 -3.03 22.17 11.54
CA GLY A 48 -3.57 21.09 12.35
C GLY A 48 -3.43 19.69 11.72
N ASP A 49 -2.70 19.57 10.61
CA ASP A 49 -2.28 18.26 10.10
C ASP A 49 -1.55 17.44 11.20
N PRO A 50 -1.81 16.13 11.30
CA PRO A 50 -2.68 15.33 10.44
C PRO A 50 -4.15 15.40 10.86
N GLN A 51 -5.05 15.50 9.88
CA GLN A 51 -6.50 15.54 10.09
C GLN A 51 -7.08 14.11 10.20
N ILE A 52 -7.24 13.65 11.44
CA ILE A 52 -7.75 12.32 11.78
C ILE A 52 -8.94 12.48 12.74
N VAL A 53 -10.09 11.90 12.39
CA VAL A 53 -11.30 11.89 13.20
C VAL A 53 -11.60 10.47 13.64
N MET A 54 -11.60 10.24 14.94
CA MET A 54 -11.97 8.96 15.58
C MET A 54 -12.40 9.22 17.02
N PRO A 55 -13.25 8.35 17.61
CA PRO A 55 -13.50 8.38 19.05
C PRO A 55 -12.22 8.07 19.85
N ASP A 56 -12.09 8.68 21.03
CA ASP A 56 -11.01 8.38 21.98
C ASP A 56 -11.32 7.15 22.86
N THR A 57 -12.60 6.78 22.94
CA THR A 57 -13.11 5.67 23.75
C THR A 57 -14.13 4.87 22.95
N VAL A 58 -13.96 3.54 22.91
CA VAL A 58 -14.82 2.61 22.14
C VAL A 58 -15.16 1.38 22.95
N GLN A 59 -16.20 0.65 22.57
CA GLN A 59 -16.57 -0.61 23.23
C GLN A 59 -15.91 -1.80 22.54
N ALA A 60 -15.41 -2.76 23.33
CA ALA A 60 -14.90 -4.02 22.80
C ALA A 60 -15.98 -4.75 21.97
N GLY A 61 -15.59 -5.26 20.81
CA GLY A 61 -16.47 -5.95 19.87
C GLY A 61 -17.40 -5.03 19.07
N THR A 62 -17.34 -3.71 19.27
CA THR A 62 -18.15 -2.74 18.50
C THR A 62 -17.30 -2.07 17.44
N GLU A 63 -17.82 -2.03 16.21
CA GLU A 63 -17.19 -1.31 15.11
C GLU A 63 -17.31 0.20 15.31
N PHE A 64 -16.26 0.91 14.93
CA PHE A 64 -16.25 2.37 14.84
C PHE A 64 -15.49 2.81 13.58
N THR A 65 -15.77 4.02 13.13
CA THR A 65 -15.16 4.58 11.92
C THR A 65 -13.99 5.50 12.29
N VAL A 66 -12.87 5.32 11.61
CA VAL A 66 -11.75 6.26 11.58
C VAL A 66 -11.77 6.97 10.23
N GLN A 67 -11.75 8.29 10.25
CA GLN A 67 -11.62 9.11 9.04
C GLN A 67 -10.23 9.74 8.99
N VAL A 68 -9.56 9.61 7.84
CA VAL A 68 -8.24 10.20 7.57
C VAL A 68 -8.36 11.08 6.34
N THR A 69 -7.97 12.36 6.45
CA THR A 69 -7.91 13.23 5.27
C THR A 69 -6.53 13.15 4.63
N THR A 70 -6.49 12.93 3.32
CA THR A 70 -5.28 13.02 2.50
C THR A 70 -5.38 14.19 1.52
N TYR A 71 -4.23 14.61 1.01
CA TYR A 71 -4.11 15.74 0.09
C TYR A 71 -3.55 15.32 -1.27
N GLY A 72 -3.92 16.06 -2.31
CA GLY A 72 -3.37 15.87 -3.65
C GLY A 72 -3.63 17.08 -4.54
N ASN A 73 -3.35 16.91 -5.84
CA ASN A 73 -3.68 17.90 -6.87
C ASN A 73 -4.47 17.26 -8.01
N GLY A 74 -4.65 17.97 -9.13
CA GLY A 74 -5.44 17.48 -10.26
C GLY A 74 -4.97 16.18 -10.93
N CYS A 75 -3.78 15.66 -10.59
CA CYS A 75 -3.33 14.33 -11.03
C CYS A 75 -3.58 13.22 -10.01
N TYR A 76 -4.02 13.57 -8.80
CA TYR A 76 -4.31 12.61 -7.75
C TYR A 76 -5.79 12.26 -7.76
N ARG A 77 -6.09 11.02 -7.43
CA ARG A 77 -7.43 10.58 -7.07
C ARG A 77 -7.37 9.69 -5.85
N LYS A 78 -8.46 9.73 -5.07
CA LYS A 78 -8.69 8.85 -3.94
C LYS A 78 -8.59 7.38 -4.38
N GLY A 79 -7.84 6.58 -3.63
CA GLY A 79 -7.85 5.13 -3.70
C GLY A 79 -8.58 4.48 -2.53
N GLU A 80 -8.24 3.23 -2.28
CA GLU A 80 -8.74 2.44 -1.17
C GLU A 80 -8.08 2.81 0.17
N THR A 81 -8.64 2.29 1.25
CA THR A 81 -8.06 2.36 2.60
C THR A 81 -7.77 0.94 3.05
N GLU A 82 -6.52 0.63 3.33
CA GLU A 82 -6.14 -0.68 3.89
C GLU A 82 -6.14 -0.63 5.41
N VAL A 83 -6.61 -1.71 6.03
CA VAL A 83 -6.65 -1.87 7.49
C VAL A 83 -5.99 -3.20 7.84
N ALA A 84 -5.00 -3.16 8.72
CA ALA A 84 -4.32 -4.33 9.26
C ALA A 84 -4.39 -4.31 10.79
N ALA A 85 -4.88 -5.38 11.42
CA ALA A 85 -4.98 -5.49 12.87
C ALA A 85 -3.97 -6.50 13.41
N SER A 86 -3.29 -6.13 14.50
CA SER A 86 -2.35 -6.99 15.23
C SER A 86 -2.46 -6.72 16.73
N GLY A 87 -3.13 -7.62 17.46
CA GLY A 87 -3.39 -7.45 18.89
C GLY A 87 -4.22 -6.20 19.18
N SER A 88 -3.68 -5.29 20.01
CA SER A 88 -4.30 -4.01 20.36
C SER A 88 -3.87 -2.86 19.44
N VAL A 89 -3.22 -3.16 18.31
CA VAL A 89 -2.79 -2.16 17.32
C VAL A 89 -3.53 -2.39 16.01
N VAL A 90 -4.09 -1.32 15.46
CA VAL A 90 -4.68 -1.31 14.12
C VAL A 90 -3.91 -0.29 13.28
N THR A 91 -3.37 -0.74 12.17
CA THR A 91 -2.68 0.08 11.18
C THR A 91 -3.63 0.40 10.03
N ILE A 92 -3.75 1.67 9.68
CA ILE A 92 -4.59 2.19 8.59
C ILE A 92 -3.67 2.87 7.59
N THR A 93 -3.75 2.44 6.33
CA THR A 93 -3.01 3.05 5.22
C THR A 93 -4.01 3.56 4.17
N PRO A 94 -4.32 4.87 4.13
CA PRO A 94 -5.05 5.45 3.01
C PRO A 94 -4.15 5.47 1.78
N TRP A 95 -4.66 5.00 0.64
CA TRP A 95 -3.94 4.98 -0.62
C TRP A 95 -4.52 6.01 -1.58
N ASP A 96 -3.65 6.77 -2.23
CA ASP A 96 -4.00 7.64 -3.34
C ASP A 96 -3.32 7.14 -4.61
N TYR A 97 -3.95 7.41 -5.74
CA TYR A 97 -3.40 7.14 -7.06
C TYR A 97 -2.96 8.44 -7.70
N VAL A 98 -1.75 8.46 -8.25
CA VAL A 98 -1.21 9.60 -9.00
C VAL A 98 -1.04 9.22 -10.47
N ASN A 99 -1.61 10.04 -11.36
CA ASN A 99 -1.41 9.89 -12.78
C ASN A 99 -0.11 10.59 -13.24
N LEU A 100 0.98 9.83 -13.34
CA LEU A 100 2.28 10.25 -13.86
C LEU A 100 2.30 10.47 -15.38
N GLY A 101 1.32 9.92 -16.10
CA GLY A 101 1.16 10.11 -17.54
C GLY A 101 0.36 11.36 -17.91
N ALA A 102 -0.30 11.99 -16.95
CA ALA A 102 -0.98 13.25 -17.14
C ALA A 102 0.07 14.36 -17.30
N GLY A 103 0.11 15.02 -18.47
CA GLY A 103 1.13 16.01 -18.79
C GLY A 103 1.26 17.12 -17.73
N ALA A 104 0.32 18.07 -17.70
CA ALA A 104 0.27 19.10 -16.66
C ALA A 104 -0.90 18.80 -15.71
N CYS A 105 -0.59 18.70 -14.41
CA CYS A 105 -1.60 18.61 -13.36
C CYS A 105 -2.11 20.02 -13.04
N PRO A 106 -3.43 20.26 -13.01
CA PRO A 106 -3.92 21.54 -12.55
C PRO A 106 -3.55 21.73 -11.07
N ASP A 107 -3.03 22.92 -10.76
CA ASP A 107 -2.53 23.30 -9.43
C ASP A 107 -3.69 23.73 -8.53
N LEU A 108 -4.46 22.74 -8.10
CA LEU A 108 -5.51 22.89 -7.11
C LEU A 108 -5.24 21.94 -5.95
N LEU A 109 -5.45 22.39 -4.73
CA LEU A 109 -5.40 21.51 -3.57
C LEU A 109 -6.70 20.70 -3.50
N LEU A 110 -6.59 19.39 -3.67
CA LEU A 110 -7.66 18.43 -3.44
C LEU A 110 -7.51 17.78 -2.06
N THR A 111 -8.64 17.45 -1.46
CA THR A 111 -8.73 16.71 -0.20
C THR A 111 -9.54 15.44 -0.41
N PHE A 112 -9.05 14.31 0.09
CA PHE A 112 -9.75 13.03 0.03
C PHE A 112 -9.97 12.49 1.44
N VAL A 113 -11.22 12.18 1.81
CA VAL A 113 -11.55 11.57 3.11
C VAL A 113 -11.57 10.06 2.94
N HIS A 114 -10.63 9.38 3.59
CA HIS A 114 -10.57 7.92 3.70
C HIS A 114 -11.29 7.45 4.95
N GLU A 115 -12.13 6.42 4.82
CA GLU A 115 -12.82 5.81 5.95
C GLU A 115 -12.32 4.39 6.15
N ALA A 116 -12.15 4.02 7.42
CA ALA A 116 -11.79 2.67 7.86
C ALA A 116 -12.72 2.25 8.99
N THR A 117 -13.33 1.06 8.86
CA THR A 117 -14.10 0.43 9.93
C THR A 117 -13.16 -0.43 10.77
N VAL A 118 -13.14 -0.18 12.08
CA VAL A 118 -12.22 -0.79 13.04
C VAL A 118 -13.00 -1.34 14.22
N ALA A 119 -12.56 -2.47 14.79
CA ALA A 119 -13.04 -2.97 16.07
C ALA A 119 -11.88 -3.58 16.87
N PHE A 120 -11.94 -3.45 18.19
CA PHE A 120 -11.02 -4.13 19.10
C PHE A 120 -11.76 -5.24 19.83
N SER A 121 -11.19 -6.44 19.90
CA SER A 121 -11.84 -7.61 20.51
C SER A 121 -11.74 -7.64 22.05
N GLN A 122 -10.82 -6.87 22.65
CA GLN A 122 -10.55 -6.89 24.08
C GLN A 122 -10.53 -5.46 24.65
N ALA A 123 -11.04 -5.33 25.86
CA ALA A 123 -10.94 -4.09 26.63
C ALA A 123 -9.47 -3.83 27.04
N GLY A 124 -9.11 -2.55 27.16
CA GLY A 124 -7.76 -2.12 27.50
C GLY A 124 -7.28 -0.92 26.68
N SER A 125 -5.98 -0.64 26.76
CA SER A 125 -5.34 0.37 25.93
C SER A 125 -5.02 -0.19 24.55
N ALA A 126 -5.41 0.54 23.51
CA ALA A 126 -5.16 0.19 22.13
C ALA A 126 -4.62 1.39 21.35
N SER A 127 -4.21 1.16 20.11
CA SER A 127 -3.64 2.20 19.24
C SER A 127 -4.11 2.04 17.81
N VAL A 128 -4.41 3.18 17.19
CA VAL A 128 -4.62 3.28 15.75
C VAL A 128 -3.40 3.99 15.16
N VAL A 129 -2.68 3.33 14.26
CA VAL A 129 -1.49 3.85 13.57
C VAL A 129 -1.89 4.20 12.15
N ILE A 130 -1.68 5.44 11.74
CA ILE A 130 -1.97 5.92 10.39
C ILE A 130 -0.64 6.02 9.65
N VAL A 131 -0.51 5.31 8.54
CA VAL A 131 0.68 5.32 7.67
C VAL A 131 0.38 6.16 6.44
N GLY A 132 1.18 7.20 6.22
CA GLY A 132 1.05 8.08 5.07
C GLY A 132 2.37 8.68 4.66
N ARG A 133 2.31 9.84 4.01
CA ARG A 133 3.47 10.65 3.65
C ARG A 133 3.30 12.10 4.08
N SER A 134 4.40 12.80 4.31
CA SER A 134 4.45 14.26 4.36
C SER A 134 4.50 14.87 2.96
N GLY A 135 4.23 16.17 2.85
CA GLY A 135 4.49 16.94 1.64
C GLY A 135 4.69 18.43 1.94
N GLY A 136 4.43 19.27 0.94
CA GLY A 136 4.61 20.71 1.05
C GLY A 136 6.08 21.09 1.23
N SER A 137 6.38 22.03 2.14
CA SER A 137 7.75 22.51 2.38
C SER A 137 8.67 21.47 3.04
N MET A 138 8.12 20.35 3.53
CA MET A 138 8.89 19.29 4.19
C MET A 138 9.47 18.27 3.21
N GLY A 139 9.05 18.30 1.94
CA GLY A 139 9.31 17.20 1.01
C GLY A 139 8.40 15.99 1.24
N GLU A 140 8.43 15.05 0.31
CA GLU A 140 7.67 13.80 0.42
C GLU A 140 8.48 12.72 1.13
N GLU A 141 8.14 12.45 2.38
CA GLU A 141 8.76 11.40 3.20
C GLU A 141 7.68 10.51 3.84
N PRO A 142 7.94 9.22 4.08
CA PRO A 142 7.03 8.37 4.85
C PRO A 142 6.80 8.92 6.26
N VAL A 143 5.57 8.81 6.76
CA VAL A 143 5.22 9.20 8.13
C VAL A 143 4.22 8.24 8.75
N GLU A 144 4.37 8.03 10.07
CA GLU A 144 3.42 7.28 10.89
C GLU A 144 2.89 8.16 12.02
N VAL A 145 1.59 8.09 12.27
CA VAL A 145 0.90 8.86 13.30
C VAL A 145 0.12 7.89 14.19
N THR A 146 0.48 7.83 15.47
CA THR A 146 -0.22 6.98 16.45
C THR A 146 -1.28 7.78 17.21
N ARG A 147 -2.50 7.25 17.25
CA ARG A 147 -3.61 7.74 18.07
C ARG A 147 -3.98 6.70 19.12
N PRO A 148 -3.88 7.02 20.43
CA PRO A 148 -4.33 6.11 21.47
C PRO A 148 -5.87 6.02 21.47
N VAL A 149 -6.39 4.87 21.87
CA VAL A 149 -7.82 4.66 22.09
C VAL A 149 -8.03 3.80 23.32
N VAL A 150 -9.04 4.15 24.12
CA VAL A 150 -9.45 3.38 25.30
C VAL A 150 -10.58 2.44 24.89
N VAL A 151 -10.36 1.14 25.07
CA VAL A 151 -11.40 0.12 24.79
C VAL A 151 -12.03 -0.29 26.11
N VAL A 152 -13.32 0.02 26.28
CA VAL A 152 -14.10 -0.40 27.45
C VAL A 152 -14.78 -1.75 27.21
N ALA A 153 -15.10 -2.48 28.27
CA ALA A 153 -15.81 -3.75 28.15
C ALA A 153 -17.18 -3.57 27.48
N ALA A 154 -17.59 -4.56 26.69
CA ALA A 154 -18.94 -4.62 26.15
C ALA A 154 -19.95 -4.64 27.30
N GLN A 155 -21.02 -3.86 27.18
CA GLN A 155 -22.12 -3.90 28.15
C GLN A 155 -22.85 -5.23 28.00
N ALA A 156 -23.08 -5.95 29.10
CA ALA A 156 -23.95 -7.13 29.07
C ALA A 156 -25.39 -6.67 28.80
N SER A 157 -26.00 -7.18 27.73
CA SER A 157 -27.43 -7.04 27.49
C SER A 157 -28.19 -7.81 28.58
N ASN A 158 -28.96 -7.10 29.41
CA ASN A 158 -29.89 -7.68 30.38
C ASN A 158 -31.12 -8.30 29.71
#